data_AF-A0AAD4YNV1-F1
#
_entry.id   AF-A0AAD4YNV1-F1
#
_cell.length_a   1.000
_cell.length_b   1.000
_cell.length_c   1.000
_cell.angle_alpha   90.00
_cell.angle_beta   90.00
_cell.angle_gamma   90.00
#
_symmetry.space_group_name_H-M   'P 1'
#
loop_
_entity.id
_entity.type
_entity.pdbx_description
1 polymer ?
#
loop_
_entity_poly.entity_id
_entity_poly.type
_entity_poly.pdbx_seq_one_letter_code
_entity_poly.pdbx_strand_id
1 'polypeptide(L)'
;MVHRPFIRKAINNIFYRFIYETERHSGIAELLEILGSIINGFALPMKKEHKLFLVRALIPLHKPKSIAVYHQQLSYCITQFVEKDYKLADTVVRGLLKYWPLTNC
;
A
#
# COMPACT_ATOMS: atom_id res chain seq x y z
N MET A 1 -3.44 17.71 -16.74
CA MET A 1 -3.40 16.40 -16.02
C MET A 1 -4.63 16.23 -15.13
N VAL A 2 -5.83 16.08 -15.71
CA VAL A 2 -7.10 16.10 -14.92
C VAL A 2 -7.45 14.74 -14.30
N HIS A 3 -6.99 13.64 -14.89
CA HIS A 3 -7.41 12.29 -14.46
C HIS A 3 -6.58 11.67 -13.34
N ARG A 4 -5.36 12.16 -13.06
CA ARG A 4 -4.47 11.56 -12.04
C ARG A 4 -5.11 11.49 -10.64
N PRO A 5 -5.78 12.55 -10.13
CA PRO A 5 -6.47 12.48 -8.83
C PRO A 5 -7.64 11.50 -8.84
N PHE A 6 -8.40 11.44 -9.94
CA PHE A 6 -9.51 10.49 -10.09
C PHE A 6 -9.03 9.04 -10.06
N ILE A 7 -7.98 8.72 -10.82
CA ILE A 7 -7.39 7.37 -10.85
C ILE A 7 -6.89 6.97 -9.47
N ARG A 8 -6.16 7.85 -8.77
CA ARG A 8 -5.70 7.59 -7.40
C ARG A 8 -6.85 7.29 -6.45
N LYS A 9 -7.95 8.06 -6.53
CA LYS A 9 -9.15 7.84 -5.73
C LYS A 9 -9.81 6.49 -6.07
N ALA A 10 -9.90 6.13 -7.35
CA ALA A 10 -10.47 4.86 -7.78
C ALA A 10 -9.67 3.66 -7.26
N ILE A 11 -8.33 3.71 -7.37
CA ILE A 11 -7.44 2.66 -6.85
C ILE A 11 -7.58 2.54 -5.32
N ASN A 12 -7.65 3.65 -4.59
CA ASN A 12 -7.88 3.64 -3.14
C ASN A 12 -9.20 2.95 -2.78
N ASN A 13 -10.28 3.23 -3.52
CA ASN A 13 -11.57 2.59 -3.29
C ASN A 13 -11.52 1.08 -3.55
N ILE A 14 -10.79 0.65 -4.59
CA ILE A 14 -10.57 -0.78 -4.87
C ILE A 14 -9.85 -1.45 -3.69
N PHE A 15 -8.77 -0.83 -3.18
CA PHE A 15 -8.05 -1.36 -2.03
C PHE A 15 -8.91 -1.41 -0.77
N TYR A 16 -9.69 -0.38 -0.48
CA TYR A 16 -10.58 -0.41 0.67
C TYR A 16 -11.62 -1.53 0.57
N ARG A 17 -12.26 -1.68 -0.59
CA ARG A 17 -13.21 -2.78 -0.81
C ARG A 17 -12.54 -4.14 -0.67
N PHE A 18 -11.34 -4.30 -1.22
CA PHE A 18 -10.57 -5.53 -1.10
C PHE A 18 -10.21 -5.86 0.36
N ILE A 19 -9.69 -4.90 1.12
CA ILE A 19 -9.20 -5.11 2.50
C ILE A 19 -10.34 -5.33 3.50
N TYR A 20 -11.47 -4.63 3.33
CA TYR A 20 -12.52 -4.55 4.35
C TYR A 20 -13.81 -5.28 3.99
N GLU A 21 -14.06 -5.59 2.71
CA GLU A 21 -15.34 -6.17 2.28
C GLU A 21 -15.18 -7.53 1.62
N THR A 22 -14.37 -7.64 0.56
CA THR A 22 -14.44 -8.81 -0.32
C THR A 22 -13.27 -9.77 -0.23
N GLU A 23 -12.07 -9.29 0.10
CA GLU A 23 -10.79 -10.02 -0.04
C GLU A 23 -10.61 -10.72 -1.40
N ARG A 24 -11.35 -10.27 -2.43
CA ARG A 24 -11.39 -10.88 -3.76
C ARG A 24 -11.20 -9.82 -4.83
N HIS A 25 -10.01 -9.81 -5.42
CA HIS A 25 -9.66 -8.99 -6.58
C HIS A 25 -8.38 -9.55 -7.21
N SER A 26 -8.38 -9.90 -8.49
CA SER A 26 -7.22 -10.52 -9.14
C SER A 26 -6.11 -9.51 -9.48
N GLY A 27 -6.47 -8.24 -9.70
CA GLY A 27 -5.54 -7.21 -10.19
C GLY A 27 -4.76 -6.42 -9.13
N ILE A 28 -4.60 -6.93 -7.90
CA ILE A 28 -3.97 -6.16 -6.81
C ILE A 28 -2.47 -5.97 -7.06
N ALA A 29 -1.79 -7.00 -7.58
CA ALA A 29 -0.35 -6.96 -7.84
C ALA A 29 0.01 -5.91 -8.89
N GLU A 30 -0.73 -5.88 -10.00
CA GLU A 30 -0.52 -4.96 -11.13
C GLU A 30 -0.80 -3.51 -10.73
N LEU A 31 -1.83 -3.29 -9.91
CA LEU A 31 -2.10 -1.96 -9.34
C LEU A 31 -0.96 -1.49 -8.43
N LEU A 32 -0.41 -2.39 -7.61
CA LEU A 32 0.73 -2.08 -6.73
C LEU A 32 2.00 -1.82 -7.53
N GLU A 33 2.24 -2.53 -8.63
CA GLU A 33 3.39 -2.30 -9.50
C GLU A 33 3.39 -0.87 -10.08
N ILE A 34 2.25 -0.42 -10.60
CA ILE A 34 2.06 0.95 -11.08
C ILE A 34 2.28 1.95 -9.94
N LEU A 35 1.73 1.66 -8.76
CA LEU A 35 1.89 2.52 -7.59
C LEU A 35 3.34 2.60 -7.12
N GLY A 36 4.11 1.52 -7.15
CA GLY A 36 5.52 1.51 -6.80
C GLY A 36 6.32 2.52 -7.63
N SER A 37 6.10 2.52 -8.95
CA SER A 37 6.70 3.50 -9.86
C SER A 37 6.27 4.94 -9.53
N ILE A 38 4.99 5.16 -9.22
CA ILE A 38 4.47 6.47 -8.81
C ILE A 38 5.11 6.95 -7.48
N ILE A 39 5.27 6.05 -6.50
CA ILE A 39 5.86 6.36 -5.19
C ILE A 39 7.33 6.76 -5.34
N ASN A 40 8.08 6.06 -6.19
CA ASN A 40 9.46 6.41 -6.49
C ASN A 40 9.57 7.85 -7.07
N GLY A 41 8.58 8.28 -7.84
CA GLY A 41 8.49 9.65 -8.38
C GLY A 41 8.04 10.74 -7.39
N PHE A 42 7.80 10.43 -6.10
CA PHE A 42 7.35 11.45 -5.15
C PHE A 42 8.42 12.51 -4.87
N ALA A 43 8.02 13.78 -4.98
CA ALA A 43 8.82 14.91 -4.54
C ALA A 43 8.89 14.98 -3.01
N LEU A 44 10.03 15.45 -2.51
CA LEU A 44 10.26 15.74 -1.09
C LEU A 44 10.07 17.25 -0.84
N PRO A 45 9.43 17.64 0.28
CA PRO A 45 8.82 16.79 1.30
C PRO A 45 7.52 16.12 0.82
N MET A 46 7.31 14.87 1.22
CA MET A 46 6.12 14.13 0.81
C MET A 46 4.83 14.77 1.34
N LYS A 47 3.82 14.84 0.46
CA LYS A 47 2.49 15.34 0.81
C LYS A 47 1.80 14.46 1.87
N LYS A 48 0.99 15.09 2.72
CA LYS A 48 0.21 14.41 3.77
C LYS A 48 -0.68 13.29 3.20
N GLU A 49 -1.27 13.50 2.02
CA GLU A 49 -2.10 12.49 1.35
C GLU A 49 -1.35 11.17 1.05
N HIS A 50 -0.06 11.24 0.70
CA HIS A 50 0.74 10.04 0.42
C HIS A 50 1.07 9.28 1.70
N LYS A 51 1.38 10.00 2.80
CA LYS A 51 1.57 9.38 4.11
C LYS A 51 0.28 8.72 4.61
N LEU A 52 -0.88 9.35 4.35
CA LEU A 52 -2.17 8.78 4.69
C LEU A 52 -2.48 7.51 3.88
N PHE A 53 -2.10 7.50 2.60
CA PHE A 53 -2.23 6.32 1.74
C PHE A 53 -1.41 5.14 2.25
N LEU A 54 -0.16 5.35 2.69
CA LEU A 54 0.66 4.33 3.33
C LEU A 54 -0.07 3.69 4.53
N VAL A 55 -0.57 4.53 5.45
CA VAL A 55 -1.16 4.06 6.71
C VAL A 55 -2.53 3.42 6.51
N ARG A 56 -3.37 3.96 5.61
CA ARG A 56 -4.75 3.51 5.45
C ARG A 56 -4.94 2.40 4.43
N ALA A 57 -4.06 2.29 3.44
CA ALA A 57 -4.20 1.31 2.35
C ALA A 57 -3.04 0.32 2.31
N LEU A 58 -1.78 0.77 2.18
CA LEU A 58 -0.65 -0.16 1.97
C LEU A 58 -0.36 -1.03 3.20
N ILE A 59 -0.31 -0.47 4.41
CA ILE A 59 -0.07 -1.28 5.61
C ILE A 59 -1.21 -2.30 5.81
N PRO A 60 -2.51 -1.93 5.75
CA PRO A 60 -3.59 -2.91 5.89
C PRO A 60 -3.69 -3.97 4.79
N LEU A 61 -3.06 -3.80 3.63
CA LEU A 61 -2.94 -4.86 2.61
C LEU A 61 -2.13 -6.08 3.10
N HIS A 62 -1.48 -6.03 4.27
CA HIS A 62 -0.85 -7.21 4.88
C HIS A 62 -1.86 -8.13 5.59
N LYS A 63 -3.11 -7.67 5.76
CA LYS A 63 -4.17 -8.41 6.47
C LYS A 63 -4.78 -9.57 5.66
N PRO A 64 -5.11 -9.43 4.37
CA PRO A 64 -5.85 -10.47 3.64
C PRO A 64 -5.02 -11.75 3.45
N LYS A 65 -5.68 -12.91 3.49
CA LYS A 65 -5.00 -14.23 3.39
C LYS A 65 -4.30 -14.45 2.05
N SER A 66 -4.76 -13.76 1.00
CA SER A 66 -4.22 -13.84 -0.37
C SER A 66 -2.94 -13.02 -0.59
N ILE A 67 -2.30 -12.53 0.47
CA ILE A 67 -1.08 -11.69 0.40
C ILE A 67 0.03 -12.28 -0.49
N ALA A 68 0.19 -13.60 -0.50
CA ALA A 68 1.22 -14.27 -1.30
C ALA A 68 1.20 -13.89 -2.79
N VAL A 69 0.03 -13.53 -3.33
CA VAL A 69 -0.16 -13.17 -4.76
C VAL A 69 0.46 -11.80 -5.09
N TYR A 70 0.54 -10.88 -4.13
CA TYR A 70 0.96 -9.49 -4.36
C TYR A 70 2.03 -9.00 -3.37
N HIS A 71 2.59 -9.91 -2.56
CA HIS A 71 3.52 -9.59 -1.49
C HIS A 71 4.77 -8.87 -1.98
N GLN A 72 5.31 -9.27 -3.13
CA GLN A 72 6.53 -8.68 -3.70
C GLN A 72 6.30 -7.21 -4.09
N GLN A 73 5.20 -6.92 -4.78
CA GLN A 73 4.85 -5.57 -5.22
C GLN A 73 4.50 -4.67 -4.03
N LEU A 74 3.83 -5.22 -3.03
CA LEU A 74 3.54 -4.51 -1.77
C LEU A 74 4.83 -4.16 -1.01
N SER A 75 5.73 -5.13 -0.86
CA SER A 75 7.03 -4.93 -0.21
C SER A 75 7.84 -3.84 -0.90
N TYR A 76 7.88 -3.86 -2.23
CA TYR A 76 8.52 -2.80 -3.01
C TYR A 76 7.93 -1.42 -2.70
N CYS A 77 6.59 -1.29 -2.70
CA CYS A 77 5.92 -0.03 -2.36
C CYS A 77 6.27 0.46 -0.95
N ILE A 78 6.30 -0.44 0.04
CA ILE A 78 6.64 -0.11 1.43
C ILE A 78 8.08 0.39 1.53
N THR A 79 9.03 -0.33 0.93
CA THR A 79 10.44 0.05 0.93
C THR A 79 10.65 1.41 0.26
N GLN A 80 10.00 1.66 -0.88
CA GLN A 80 10.05 2.97 -1.55
C GLN A 80 9.57 4.10 -0.62
N PHE A 81 8.51 3.90 0.17
CA PHE A 81 8.08 4.91 1.14
C PHE A 81 9.12 5.19 2.24
N VAL A 82 9.78 4.16 2.75
CA VAL A 82 10.79 4.27 3.81
C VAL A 82 12.07 4.92 3.28
N GLU A 83 12.47 4.62 2.05
CA GLU A 83 13.60 5.28 1.38
C GLU A 83 13.37 6.78 1.20
N LYS A 84 12.12 7.20 0.92
CA LYS A 84 11.77 8.64 0.81
C LYS A 84 11.76 9.37 2.16
N ASP A 85 11.38 8.69 3.24
CA ASP A 85 11.32 9.26 4.59
C ASP A 85 11.51 8.15 5.64
N TYR A 86 12.76 8.00 6.13
CA TYR A 86 13.13 6.94 7.07
C TYR A 86 12.31 6.98 8.37
N LYS A 87 11.73 8.13 8.74
CA LYS A 87 10.89 8.26 9.95
C LYS A 87 9.61 7.45 9.85
N LEU A 88 9.19 7.07 8.64
CA LEU A 88 8.04 6.20 8.42
C LEU A 88 8.31 4.73 8.78
N ALA A 89 9.57 4.33 8.96
CA ALA A 89 9.94 2.97 9.33
C ALA A 89 9.24 2.51 10.62
N ASP A 90 9.22 3.34 11.67
CA ASP A 90 8.54 3.00 12.94
C ASP A 90 7.04 2.73 12.72
N THR A 91 6.38 3.57 11.90
CA THR A 91 4.96 3.39 11.56
C THR A 91 4.71 2.11 10.78
N VAL A 92 5.58 1.78 9.82
CA VAL A 92 5.51 0.54 9.03
C VAL A 92 5.69 -0.68 9.93
N VAL A 93 6.76 -0.72 10.73
CA VAL A 93 7.07 -1.86 11.61
C VAL A 93 5.93 -2.12 12.60
N ARG A 94 5.40 -1.07 13.26
CA ARG A 94 4.23 -1.21 14.15
C ARG A 94 3.00 -1.73 13.41
N GLY A 95 2.79 -1.28 12.18
CA GLY A 95 1.72 -1.75 11.32
C GLY A 95 1.84 -3.24 10.97
N LEU A 96 3.04 -3.70 10.63
CA LEU A 96 3.32 -5.11 10.35
C LEU A 96 3.12 -5.99 11.59
N LEU A 97 3.64 -5.55 12.75
CA LEU A 97 3.44 -6.26 14.02
C LEU A 97 1.96 -6.38 14.39
N LYS A 98 1.16 -5.34 14.10
CA LYS A 98 -0.30 -5.37 14.31
C LYS A 98 -1.00 -6.44 13.46
N TYR A 99 -0.51 -6.70 12.25
CA TYR A 99 -1.09 -7.67 11.32
C TYR A 99 -0.27 -8.96 11.23
N TRP A 100 0.58 -9.22 12.22
CA TRP A 100 1.45 -10.38 12.21
C TRP A 100 0.62 -11.68 12.15
N PRO A 101 0.88 -12.58 11.18
CA PRO A 101 0.10 -13.81 11.04
C PRO A 101 0.42 -14.74 12.22
N LEU A 102 -0.59 -15.05 13.03
CA LEU A 102 -0.46 -15.99 14.16
C LEU A 102 -0.72 -17.45 13.75
N THR A 103 -1.57 -17.66 12.72
CA THR A 103 -2.07 -19.00 12.35
C THR A 103 -2.02 -19.28 10.84
N ASN A 104 -1.55 -18.33 10.04
CA ASN A 104 -1.40 -18.48 8.59
C ASN A 104 0.09 -18.69 8.30
N CYS A 105 0.46 -19.91 7.89
CA CYS A 105 1.78 -20.26 7.36
C CYS A 105 1.65 -20.55 5.86
#